data_AF-A0AAD7YJQ0-F1
#
_entry.id   AF-A0AAD7YJQ0-F1
#
_cell.length_a   1.000
_cell.length_b   1.000
_cell.length_c   1.000
_cell.angle_alpha   90.00
_cell.angle_beta   90.00
_cell.angle_gamma   90.00
#
_symmetry.space_group_name_H-M   'P 1'
#
loop_
_entity.id
_entity.type
_entity.pdbx_description
1 polymer ?
#
loop_
_entity_poly.entity_id
_entity_poly.type
_entity_poly.pdbx_seq_one_letter_code
_entity_poly.pdbx_strand_id
1 'polypeptide(L)'
;MGQCQFSAKSRQFSSPTFLGATVPITDHLDLLGVTLTSIFNFAPYIEAKAQLAAKKLGILAKVRQYFTPEQLLTLYQAQVRSCMEYSSHLWDGSARYQLEALEAIETRAKKIIGNDALV
;
A
#
# COMPACT_ATOMS: atom_id res chain seq x y z
N MET A 1 -17.77 -50.30 -5.34
CA MET A 1 -17.26 -48.98 -4.92
C MET A 1 -16.41 -48.43 -6.06
N GLY A 2 -16.92 -47.48 -6.85
CA GLY A 2 -16.19 -46.88 -7.97
C GLY A 2 -15.40 -45.66 -7.50
N GLN A 3 -14.08 -45.64 -7.73
CA GLN A 3 -13.25 -44.48 -7.43
C GLN A 3 -13.34 -43.47 -8.58
N CYS A 4 -13.90 -42.30 -8.31
CA CYS A 4 -13.85 -41.16 -9.22
C CYS A 4 -12.49 -40.48 -9.11
N GLN A 5 -11.65 -40.63 -10.14
CA GLN A 5 -10.43 -39.85 -10.28
C GLN A 5 -10.74 -38.53 -10.99
N PHE A 6 -10.66 -37.42 -10.25
CA PHE A 6 -10.69 -36.08 -10.84
C PHE A 6 -9.32 -35.79 -11.47
N SER A 7 -9.23 -35.89 -12.80
CA SER A 7 -8.05 -35.44 -13.54
C SER A 7 -8.25 -33.99 -13.98
N ALA A 8 -7.53 -33.07 -13.35
CA ALA A 8 -7.52 -31.66 -13.74
C ALA A 8 -6.75 -31.50 -15.06
N LYS A 9 -7.48 -31.37 -16.17
CA LYS A 9 -6.89 -30.98 -17.45
C LYS A 9 -6.50 -29.50 -17.34
N SER A 10 -5.21 -29.22 -17.23
CA SER A 10 -4.67 -27.87 -17.40
C SER A 10 -4.98 -27.40 -18.82
N ARG A 11 -6.02 -26.59 -18.97
CA ARG A 11 -6.32 -25.90 -20.23
C ARG A 11 -5.59 -24.57 -20.19
N GLN A 12 -4.77 -24.31 -21.20
CA GLN A 12 -4.15 -23.01 -21.38
C GLN A 12 -5.27 -21.98 -21.61
N PHE A 13 -5.42 -21.05 -20.67
CA PHE A 13 -6.45 -20.01 -20.72
C PHE A 13 -6.08 -19.03 -21.85
N SER A 14 -6.92 -18.94 -22.88
CA SER A 14 -6.74 -17.96 -23.96
C SER A 14 -7.31 -16.60 -23.55
N SER A 15 -6.74 -15.51 -24.09
CA SER A 15 -7.16 -14.15 -23.77
C SER A 15 -8.66 -13.96 -24.01
N PRO A 16 -9.45 -13.59 -22.99
CA PRO A 16 -10.88 -13.40 -23.13
C PRO A 16 -11.14 -12.12 -23.93
N THR A 17 -12.29 -12.07 -24.62
CA THR A 17 -12.74 -10.86 -25.32
C THR A 17 -13.86 -10.22 -24.50
N PHE A 18 -13.71 -8.94 -24.15
CA PHE A 18 -14.72 -8.15 -23.45
C PHE A 18 -15.10 -6.97 -24.33
N LEU A 19 -16.39 -6.84 -24.66
CA LEU A 19 -16.92 -5.78 -25.54
C LEU A 19 -16.19 -5.64 -26.89
N GLY A 20 -15.72 -6.77 -27.45
CA GLY A 20 -14.97 -6.78 -28.71
C GLY A 20 -13.47 -6.45 -28.59
N ALA A 21 -12.96 -6.15 -27.39
CA ALA A 21 -11.54 -5.97 -27.13
C ALA A 21 -10.93 -7.23 -26.48
N THR A 22 -9.77 -7.67 -26.98
CA THR A 22 -9.01 -8.74 -26.34
C THR A 22 -8.38 -8.23 -25.06
N VAL A 23 -8.69 -8.87 -23.94
CA VAL A 23 -8.12 -8.53 -22.64
C VAL A 23 -6.77 -9.22 -22.50
N PRO A 24 -5.67 -8.49 -22.25
CA PRO A 24 -4.36 -9.09 -22.05
C PRO A 24 -4.39 -9.97 -20.80
N ILE A 25 -3.73 -11.13 -20.88
CA ILE A 25 -3.49 -11.97 -19.70
C ILE A 25 -2.30 -11.36 -18.99
N THR A 26 -2.51 -10.99 -17.73
CA THR A 26 -1.51 -10.33 -16.88
C THR A 26 -1.47 -11.03 -15.53
N ASP A 27 -0.27 -11.21 -14.97
CA ASP A 27 -0.08 -11.85 -13.66
C ASP A 27 -0.30 -10.88 -12.47
N HIS A 28 -0.74 -9.68 -12.77
CA HIS A 28 -1.08 -8.63 -11.82
C HIS A 28 -2.36 -7.91 -12.22
N LEU A 29 -3.06 -7.38 -11.22
CA LEU A 29 -4.31 -6.63 -11.35
C LEU A 29 -4.17 -5.30 -10.62
N ASP A 30 -4.26 -4.20 -11.37
CA ASP A 30 -4.32 -2.86 -10.79
C ASP A 30 -5.77 -2.49 -10.49
N LEU A 31 -6.07 -2.30 -9.20
CA LEU A 31 -7.41 -1.95 -8.74
C LEU A 31 -7.33 -0.83 -7.70
N LEU A 32 -7.98 0.29 -8.00
CA LEU A 32 -8.12 1.44 -7.08
C LEU A 32 -6.76 1.95 -6.52
N GLY A 33 -5.70 1.85 -7.32
CA GLY A 33 -4.35 2.28 -6.92
C GLY A 33 -3.57 1.26 -6.08
N VAL A 34 -4.01 0.00 -6.06
CA VAL A 34 -3.31 -1.17 -5.51
C VAL A 34 -3.01 -2.16 -6.63
N THR A 35 -1.79 -2.72 -6.65
CA THR A 35 -1.41 -3.79 -7.58
C THR A 35 -1.46 -5.13 -6.85
N LEU A 36 -2.39 -6.00 -7.24
CA LEU A 36 -2.50 -7.36 -6.74
C LEU A 36 -1.70 -8.29 -7.65
N THR A 37 -0.80 -9.09 -7.09
CA THR A 37 -0.02 -10.09 -7.83
C THR A 37 -0.58 -11.49 -7.59
N SER A 38 -0.27 -12.44 -8.47
CA SER A 38 -0.66 -13.86 -8.31
C SER A 38 -0.19 -14.50 -6.99
N ILE A 39 0.94 -14.04 -6.45
CA ILE A 39 1.52 -14.49 -5.17
C ILE A 39 0.98 -13.67 -3.98
N PHE A 40 0.21 -12.61 -4.26
CA PHE A 40 -0.34 -11.69 -3.25
C PHE A 40 0.74 -11.08 -2.34
N ASN A 41 1.92 -10.79 -2.92
CA ASN A 41 3.02 -10.18 -2.20
C ASN A 41 2.89 -8.64 -2.21
N PHE A 42 2.69 -8.06 -1.03
CA PHE A 42 2.55 -6.61 -0.86
C PHE A 42 3.84 -5.87 -0.53
N ALA A 43 4.96 -6.57 -0.29
CA ALA A 43 6.23 -5.93 0.05
C ALA A 43 6.62 -4.76 -0.88
N PRO A 44 6.66 -4.93 -2.23
CA PRO A 44 7.03 -3.83 -3.12
C PRO A 44 6.01 -2.68 -3.10
N TYR A 45 4.74 -3.00 -2.88
CA TYR A 45 3.67 -2.02 -2.78
C TYR A 45 3.79 -1.18 -1.50
N ILE A 46 4.00 -1.84 -0.35
CA ILE A 46 4.21 -1.20 0.95
C ILE A 46 5.44 -0.30 0.88
N GLU A 47 6.54 -0.78 0.31
CA GLU A 47 7.77 0.00 0.14
C GLU A 47 7.52 1.24 -0.72
N ALA A 48 6.82 1.10 -1.85
CA ALA A 48 6.49 2.23 -2.71
C ALA A 48 5.62 3.28 -1.97
N LYS A 49 4.64 2.85 -1.18
CA LYS A 49 3.83 3.75 -0.34
C LYS A 49 4.65 4.41 0.76
N ALA A 50 5.53 3.67 1.41
CA ALA A 50 6.46 4.19 2.41
C ALA A 50 7.37 5.28 1.80
N GLN A 51 7.95 5.04 0.62
CA GLN A 51 8.76 6.04 -0.08
C GLN A 51 7.95 7.30 -0.44
N LEU A 52 6.70 7.14 -0.89
CA LEU A 52 5.82 8.27 -1.18
C LEU A 52 5.50 9.08 0.09
N ALA A 53 5.14 8.41 1.17
CA ALA A 53 4.88 9.05 2.46
C ALA A 53 6.12 9.74 3.02
N ALA A 54 7.31 9.14 2.89
CA ALA A 54 8.58 9.74 3.27
C ALA A 54 8.90 11.02 2.47
N LYS A 55 8.60 11.06 1.17
CA LYS A 55 8.74 12.27 0.34
C LYS A 55 7.82 13.39 0.81
N LYS A 56 6.53 13.07 1.05
CA LYS A 56 5.55 14.04 1.57
C LYS A 56 5.96 14.56 2.95
N LEU A 57 6.41 13.68 3.83
CA LEU A 57 6.91 14.04 5.15
C LEU A 57 8.18 14.92 5.06
N GLY A 58 9.05 14.66 4.09
CA GLY A 58 10.22 15.49 3.81
C GLY A 58 9.85 16.92 3.39
N ILE A 59 8.78 17.09 2.60
CA ILE A 59 8.24 18.42 2.28
C ILE A 59 7.67 19.07 3.54
N LEU A 60 6.88 18.34 4.33
CA LEU A 60 6.28 18.82 5.58
C LEU A 60 7.35 19.29 6.58
N ALA A 61 8.46 18.57 6.69
CA ALA A 61 9.60 18.94 7.52
C ALA A 61 10.25 20.27 7.10
N LYS A 62 10.32 20.57 5.79
CA LYS A 62 10.88 21.82 5.28
C LYS A 62 9.99 23.01 5.57
N VAL A 63 8.68 22.84 5.49
CA VAL A 63 7.70 23.92 5.71
C VAL A 63 7.28 24.04 7.18
N ARG A 64 7.81 23.22 8.09
CA ARG A 64 7.38 23.16 9.49
C ARG A 64 7.38 24.50 10.22
N GLN A 65 8.31 25.38 9.88
CA GLN A 65 8.47 26.69 10.53
C GLN A 65 7.31 27.66 10.28
N TYR A 66 6.45 27.36 9.31
CA TYR A 66 5.31 28.20 8.92
C TYR A 66 3.98 27.75 9.54
N PHE A 67 3.96 26.67 10.31
CA PHE A 67 2.74 26.05 10.84
C PHE A 67 2.83 25.80 12.34
N THR A 68 1.68 25.82 13.01
CA THR A 68 1.58 25.34 14.40
C THR A 68 1.62 23.81 14.46
N PRO A 69 1.96 23.21 15.62
CA PRO A 69 1.95 21.76 15.79
C PRO A 69 0.61 21.10 15.41
N GLU A 70 -0.52 21.73 15.76
CA GLU A 70 -1.86 21.25 15.42
C GLU A 70 -2.09 21.23 13.90
N GLN A 71 -1.71 22.30 13.20
CA GLN A 71 -1.80 22.36 11.74
C GLN A 71 -0.90 21.32 11.07
N LEU A 72 0.31 21.11 11.60
CA LEU A 72 1.22 20.07 11.12
C LEU A 72 0.64 18.67 11.31
N LEU A 73 -0.03 18.43 12.44
CA LEU A 73 -0.73 17.18 12.70
C LEU A 73 -1.85 16.94 11.69
N THR A 74 -2.69 17.96 11.44
CA THR A 74 -3.76 17.86 10.42
C THR A 74 -3.19 17.59 9.04
N LEU A 75 -2.13 18.29 8.63
CA LEU A 75 -1.47 18.07 7.34
C LEU A 75 -0.85 16.67 7.24
N TYR A 76 -0.22 16.18 8.31
CA TYR A 76 0.31 14.83 8.37
C TYR A 76 -0.80 13.78 8.20
N GLN A 77 -1.90 13.91 8.94
CA GLN A 77 -3.04 12.99 8.84
C GLN A 77 -3.63 12.98 7.42
N ALA A 78 -3.89 14.18 6.87
CA ALA A 78 -4.54 14.33 5.57
C ALA A 78 -3.66 13.87 4.39
N GLN A 79 -2.34 14.10 4.44
CA GLN A 79 -1.47 13.88 3.28
C GLN A 79 -0.55 12.68 3.40
N VAL A 80 -0.01 12.41 4.59
CA VAL A 80 1.00 11.36 4.79
C VAL A 80 0.34 10.08 5.31
N ARG A 81 -0.42 10.19 6.41
CA ARG A 81 -1.07 9.05 7.08
C ARG A 81 -2.10 8.38 6.19
N SER A 82 -2.94 9.18 5.51
CA SER A 82 -3.93 8.69 4.53
C SER A 82 -3.32 7.82 3.42
N CYS A 83 -2.11 8.14 2.94
CA CYS A 83 -1.44 7.36 1.90
C CYS A 83 -1.00 5.97 2.37
N MET A 84 -0.75 5.82 3.66
CA MET A 84 -0.41 4.55 4.28
C MET A 84 -1.72 3.81 4.63
N GLU A 85 -2.66 4.45 5.32
CA GLU A 85 -3.87 3.80 5.83
C GLU A 85 -4.87 3.32 4.77
N TYR A 86 -4.95 3.95 3.59
CA TYR A 86 -5.96 3.64 2.57
C TYR A 86 -6.06 2.14 2.21
N SER A 87 -4.92 1.44 2.15
CA SER A 87 -4.86 0.02 1.77
C SER A 87 -4.47 -0.90 2.92
N SER A 88 -4.50 -0.43 4.17
CA SER A 88 -4.02 -1.20 5.33
C SER A 88 -4.67 -2.57 5.41
N HIS A 89 -5.98 -2.68 5.19
CA HIS A 89 -6.71 -3.95 5.20
C HIS A 89 -6.13 -5.05 4.29
N LEU A 90 -5.42 -4.69 3.23
CA LEU A 90 -4.81 -5.66 2.31
C LEU A 90 -3.48 -6.19 2.85
N TRP A 91 -2.71 -5.34 3.52
CA TRP A 91 -1.34 -5.65 3.93
C TRP A 91 -1.12 -5.71 5.45
N ASP A 92 -2.14 -5.51 6.27
CA ASP A 92 -2.05 -5.60 7.74
C ASP A 92 -1.57 -6.98 8.23
N GLY A 93 -1.81 -8.03 7.43
CA GLY A 93 -1.29 -9.38 7.66
C GLY A 93 0.12 -9.65 7.12
N SER A 94 0.81 -8.62 6.62
CA SER A 94 2.17 -8.75 6.06
C SER A 94 3.21 -9.05 7.12
N ALA A 95 4.38 -9.53 6.70
CA ALA A 95 5.46 -9.81 7.65
C ALA A 95 5.94 -8.52 8.32
N ARG A 96 6.26 -8.60 9.62
CA ARG A 96 6.66 -7.43 10.44
C ARG A 96 7.77 -6.59 9.79
N TYR A 97 8.80 -7.21 9.22
CA TYR A 97 9.89 -6.50 8.55
C TYR A 97 9.43 -5.67 7.33
N GLN A 98 8.30 -6.01 6.72
CA GLN A 98 7.71 -5.26 5.61
C GLN A 98 7.00 -3.99 6.13
N LEU A 99 6.48 -4.04 7.36
CA LEU A 99 5.78 -2.92 8.01
C LEU A 99 6.73 -1.92 8.68
N GLU A 100 7.96 -2.33 8.99
CA GLU A 100 8.99 -1.48 9.62
C GLU A 100 9.23 -0.16 8.86
N ALA A 101 9.14 -0.18 7.53
CA ALA A 101 9.28 1.02 6.72
C ALA A 101 8.18 2.07 7.00
N LEU A 102 6.96 1.62 7.29
CA LEU A 102 5.84 2.49 7.65
C LEU A 102 5.98 3.01 9.08
N GLU A 103 6.34 2.15 10.04
CA GLU A 103 6.60 2.53 11.43
C GLU A 103 7.72 3.58 11.56
N ALA A 104 8.76 3.47 10.71
CA ALA A 104 9.84 4.45 10.65
C ALA A 104 9.34 5.84 10.22
N ILE A 105 8.35 5.91 9.34
CA ILE A 105 7.73 7.16 8.89
C ILE A 105 6.91 7.79 10.02
N GLU A 106 6.12 6.99 10.74
CA GLU A 106 5.35 7.47 11.89
C GLU A 106 6.26 8.00 12.99
N THR A 107 7.34 7.26 13.29
CA THR A 107 8.36 7.66 14.27
C THR A 107 9.03 8.97 13.87
N ARG A 108 9.33 9.14 12.56
CA ARG A 108 9.88 10.38 12.04
C ARG A 108 8.88 11.53 12.09
N ALA A 109 7.59 11.27 11.82
CA ALA A 109 6.54 12.27 11.89
C ALA A 109 6.34 12.79 13.32
N LYS A 110 6.36 11.90 14.32
CA LYS A 110 6.33 12.27 15.76
C LYS A 110 7.43 13.28 16.11
N LYS A 111 8.64 13.07 15.60
CA LYS A 111 9.78 13.99 15.80
C LYS A 111 9.61 15.34 15.11
N ILE A 112 8.90 15.40 13.98
CA ILE A 112 8.69 16.64 13.21
C ILE A 112 7.59 17.49 13.84
N ILE A 113 6.49 16.87 14.27
CA ILE A 113 5.30 17.54 14.80
C ILE A 113 5.52 18.02 16.24
N GLY A 114 6.30 17.28 17.03
CA GLY A 114 6.48 17.55 18.45
C GLY A 114 5.60 16.60 19.28
N ASN A 115 6.19 16.05 20.34
CA ASN A 115 5.73 14.85 21.05
C ASN A 115 4.38 15.03 21.80
N ASP A 116 3.93 16.27 22.03
CA ASP A 116 2.75 16.55 22.87
C ASP A 116 1.41 16.45 22.14
N ALA A 117 1.39 16.37 20.81
CA ALA A 117 0.15 16.30 20.03
C ALA A 117 -0.24 14.87 19.58
N LEU A 118 0.56 13.85 19.92
CA LEU A 118 0.46 12.49 19.39
C LEU A 118 0.33 11.40 20.48
N VAL A 119 -0.02 11.80 21.71
CA VAL A 119 -0.42 10.89 22.80
C VAL A 119 -1.88 10.50 22.62
#